data_AF-A0A1B6H079-F1
#
_entry.id   AF-A0A1B6H079-F1
#
_cell.length_a   1.000
_cell.length_b   1.000
_cell.length_c   1.000
_cell.angle_alpha   90.00
_cell.angle_beta   90.00
_cell.angle_gamma   90.00
#
_symmetry.space_group_name_H-M   'P 1'
#
loop_
_entity.id
_entity.type
_entity.pdbx_description
1 polymer ?
#
loop_
_entity_poly.entity_id
_entity_poly.type
_entity_poly.pdbx_seq_one_letter_code
_entity_poly.pdbx_strand_id
1 'polypeptide(L)'
;MTAKLYSSIFYRTMALHMMLKTTSNCVVHLKCCNSSANSNSDKAQKMTLFWENEMVHKTNLQYNSLSEEEKIIHNMHDEAVRKGHFTYNDPVTNERILTRLRHYLRGKCCGNACRHCVYDHDNVIDEYKLRVRRFNSSFWTYPPVEKDFEFDDSCYFDGTNIKVKTNRRSPSTTFEFSAR
;
A
#
# COMPACT_ATOMS: atom_id res chain seq x y z
N MET A 1 19.68 18.49 -20.65
CA MET A 1 19.75 17.13 -20.06
C MET A 1 20.14 17.22 -18.58
N THR A 2 19.21 17.57 -17.69
CA THR A 2 19.50 17.72 -16.25
C THR A 2 18.22 17.64 -15.42
N ALA A 3 17.66 16.44 -15.25
CA ALA A 3 16.51 16.23 -14.37
C ALA A 3 16.45 14.81 -13.78
N LYS A 4 17.59 14.24 -13.37
CA LYS A 4 17.64 12.90 -12.74
C LYS A 4 18.41 12.83 -11.42
N LEU A 5 18.63 13.96 -10.73
CA LEU A 5 19.45 13.99 -9.50
C LEU A 5 18.74 14.44 -8.23
N TYR A 6 17.47 14.87 -8.29
CA TYR A 6 16.77 15.41 -7.10
C TYR A 6 15.91 14.42 -6.30
N SER A 7 15.90 13.14 -6.67
CA SER A 7 15.10 12.11 -5.97
C SER A 7 15.86 11.32 -4.90
N SER A 8 17.19 11.44 -4.82
CA SER A 8 18.05 10.55 -4.00
C SER A 8 18.56 11.20 -2.71
N ILE A 9 18.50 12.53 -2.58
CA ILE A 9 19.12 13.24 -1.47
C ILE A 9 18.18 13.39 -0.26
N PHE A 10 16.86 13.38 -0.47
CA PHE A 10 15.88 13.61 0.61
C PHE A 10 15.70 12.43 1.59
N TYR A 11 16.02 11.20 1.20
CA TYR A 11 15.91 10.03 2.10
C TYR A 11 17.21 9.70 2.84
N ARG A 12 18.33 10.36 2.52
CA ARG A 12 19.63 10.13 3.20
C ARG A 12 19.84 11.03 4.43
N THR A 13 19.14 12.15 4.54
CA THR A 13 19.29 13.07 5.69
C THR A 13 18.51 12.65 6.93
N MET A 14 17.44 11.85 6.77
CA MET A 14 16.72 11.26 7.91
C MET A 14 17.51 10.13 8.60
N ALA A 15 18.42 9.45 7.89
CA ALA A 15 19.26 8.40 8.46
C ALA A 15 20.46 8.95 9.28
N LEU A 16 20.91 10.17 8.99
CA LEU A 16 22.08 10.77 9.66
C LEU A 16 21.76 11.32 11.06
N HIS A 17 20.50 11.63 11.37
CA HIS A 17 20.11 12.07 12.72
C HIS A 17 19.94 10.90 13.71
N MET A 18 20.13 9.65 13.28
CA MET A 18 20.03 8.46 14.14
C MET A 18 21.39 7.85 14.54
N MET A 19 22.52 8.40 14.08
CA MET A 19 23.84 7.76 14.20
C MET A 19 24.89 8.54 15.02
N LEU A 20 24.50 9.54 15.83
CA LEU A 20 25.44 10.27 16.71
C LEU A 20 25.15 10.12 18.21
N LYS A 21 24.50 9.03 18.63
CA LYS A 21 24.37 8.67 20.06
C LYS A 21 25.10 7.37 20.38
N THR A 22 26.40 7.34 20.13
CA THR A 22 27.29 6.33 20.73
C THR A 22 28.61 6.97 21.15
N THR A 23 28.58 7.70 22.27
CA THR A 23 29.76 7.85 23.11
C THR A 23 29.59 6.91 24.29
N SER A 24 30.19 5.72 24.15
CA SER A 24 30.36 4.77 25.24
C SER A 24 31.39 5.33 26.22
N ASN A 25 30.99 5.59 27.46
CA ASN A 25 31.88 5.58 28.62
C ASN A 25 31.11 5.50 29.94
N CYS A 26 31.67 4.72 30.86
CA CYS A 26 31.38 4.54 32.29
C CYS A 26 30.23 3.63 32.76
N VAL A 27 30.66 2.41 33.12
CA VAL A 27 30.34 1.62 34.33
C VAL A 27 29.53 2.36 35.42
N VAL A 28 28.33 1.89 35.77
CA VAL A 28 27.99 1.24 37.06
C VAL A 28 26.52 0.80 37.09
N HIS A 29 26.34 -0.37 37.68
CA HIS A 29 25.12 -1.01 38.17
C HIS A 29 24.00 -0.06 38.67
N LEU A 30 22.83 -0.09 38.03
CA LEU A 30 21.55 0.24 38.66
C LEU A 30 20.41 -0.58 38.01
N LYS A 31 20.02 -1.67 38.67
CA LYS A 31 18.65 -2.22 38.53
C LYS A 31 17.69 -1.16 39.07
N CYS A 32 16.79 -0.63 38.25
CA CYS A 32 15.48 -0.24 38.75
C CYS A 32 14.46 -0.15 37.61
N CYS A 33 13.30 -0.75 37.84
CA CYS A 33 12.11 -0.73 37.00
C CYS A 33 11.74 0.69 36.58
N ASN A 34 11.66 0.97 35.26
CA ASN A 34 11.02 2.20 34.79
C ASN A 34 10.43 2.10 33.35
N SER A 35 9.88 0.95 33.00
CA SER A 35 9.39 0.70 31.63
C SER A 35 7.95 1.17 31.36
N SER A 36 7.25 1.78 32.33
CA SER A 36 5.80 2.02 32.21
C SER A 36 5.39 3.49 32.08
N ALA A 37 6.23 4.45 32.44
CA ALA A 37 5.88 5.89 32.36
C ALA A 37 6.10 6.51 30.96
N ASN A 38 6.96 5.92 30.13
CA ASN A 38 7.36 6.47 28.83
C ASN A 38 6.35 6.16 27.69
N SER A 39 5.45 5.21 27.90
CA SER A 39 4.63 4.68 26.81
C SER A 39 3.59 5.67 26.25
N ASN A 40 3.18 6.68 27.03
CA ASN A 40 2.17 7.65 26.60
C ASN A 40 2.79 8.88 25.93
N SER A 41 3.93 9.38 26.43
CA SER A 41 4.72 10.42 25.76
C SER A 41 5.22 9.92 24.40
N ASP A 42 5.69 8.68 24.32
CA ASP A 42 6.18 8.08 23.08
C ASP A 42 5.06 7.92 22.04
N LYS A 43 3.85 7.56 22.46
CA LYS A 43 2.67 7.48 21.57
C LYS A 43 2.26 8.85 21.04
N ALA A 44 2.24 9.87 21.91
CA ALA A 44 1.91 11.23 21.53
C ALA A 44 2.95 11.77 20.53
N GLN A 45 4.24 11.59 20.81
CA GLN A 45 5.31 11.95 19.90
C GLN A 45 5.16 11.23 18.55
N LYS A 46 4.92 9.92 18.55
CA LYS A 46 4.70 9.15 17.32
C LYS A 46 3.52 9.68 16.51
N MET A 47 2.44 10.10 17.15
CA MET A 47 1.29 10.71 16.47
C MET A 47 1.64 12.08 15.88
N THR A 48 2.42 12.91 16.59
CA THR A 48 2.91 14.19 16.04
C THR A 48 3.72 13.97 14.77
N LEU A 49 4.69 13.05 14.80
CA LEU A 49 5.48 12.75 13.59
C LEU A 49 4.62 12.15 12.47
N PHE A 50 3.57 11.39 12.79
CA PHE A 50 2.62 10.92 11.77
C PHE A 50 1.98 12.09 11.03
N TRP A 51 1.47 13.09 11.75
CA TRP A 51 0.84 14.26 11.13
C TRP A 51 1.82 15.11 10.34
N GLU A 52 3.06 15.26 10.79
CA GLU A 52 4.12 15.92 10.01
C GLU A 52 4.35 15.20 8.67
N ASN A 53 4.47 13.88 8.69
CA ASN A 53 4.60 13.09 7.46
C ASN A 53 3.36 13.19 6.57
N GLU A 54 2.17 13.22 7.18
CA GLU A 54 0.90 13.40 6.46
C GLU A 54 0.86 14.77 5.76
N MET A 55 1.34 15.83 6.41
CA MET A 55 1.44 17.16 5.79
C MET A 55 2.41 17.16 4.62
N VAL A 56 3.59 16.53 4.74
CA VAL A 56 4.54 16.39 3.64
C VAL A 56 3.93 15.64 2.46
N HIS A 57 3.15 14.59 2.72
CA HIS A 57 2.42 13.91 1.66
C HIS A 57 1.40 14.82 0.99
N LYS A 58 0.65 15.63 1.76
CA LYS A 58 -0.32 16.59 1.22
C LYS A 58 0.36 17.70 0.40
N THR A 59 1.55 18.16 0.77
CA THR A 59 2.27 19.17 -0.02
C THR A 59 2.78 18.64 -1.37
N ASN A 60 3.11 17.34 -1.43
CA ASN A 60 3.59 16.69 -2.65
C ASN A 60 2.44 16.15 -3.53
N LEU A 61 1.20 16.24 -3.06
CA LEU A 61 0.03 15.73 -3.76
C LEU A 61 -0.28 16.58 -5.00
N GLN A 62 -0.36 15.92 -6.16
CA GLN A 62 -0.81 16.54 -7.40
C GLN A 62 -2.30 16.26 -7.60
N TYR A 63 -3.15 16.91 -6.80
CA TYR A 63 -4.59 16.58 -6.75
C TYR A 63 -5.31 16.74 -8.10
N ASN A 64 -4.95 17.77 -8.87
CA ASN A 64 -5.60 18.07 -10.15
C ASN A 64 -5.24 17.09 -11.27
N SER A 65 -4.15 16.33 -11.13
CA SER A 65 -3.77 15.31 -12.13
C SER A 65 -4.40 13.94 -11.86
N LEU A 66 -5.11 13.77 -10.74
CA LEU A 66 -5.82 12.53 -10.42
C LEU A 66 -7.11 12.42 -11.23
N SER A 67 -7.48 11.18 -11.60
CA SER A 67 -8.81 10.89 -12.15
C SER A 67 -9.92 11.13 -11.11
N GLU A 68 -11.17 11.21 -11.53
CA GLU A 68 -12.29 11.36 -10.59
C GLU A 68 -12.38 10.18 -9.61
N GLU A 69 -12.16 8.95 -10.08
CA GLU A 69 -12.12 7.75 -9.23
C GLU A 69 -10.97 7.83 -8.21
N GLU A 70 -9.79 8.27 -8.65
CA GLU A 70 -8.63 8.43 -7.77
C GLU A 70 -8.85 9.52 -6.71
N LYS A 71 -9.53 10.62 -7.07
CA LYS A 71 -9.93 11.66 -6.10
C LYS A 71 -10.87 11.10 -5.05
N ILE A 72 -11.85 10.26 -5.42
CA ILE A 72 -12.75 9.63 -4.45
C ILE A 72 -11.95 8.72 -3.50
N ILE A 73 -11.05 7.89 -4.03
CA ILE A 73 -10.18 7.02 -3.20
C ILE A 73 -9.32 7.86 -2.25
N HIS A 74 -8.73 8.96 -2.74
CA HIS A 74 -7.95 9.89 -1.92
C HIS A 74 -8.80 10.48 -0.78
N ASN A 75 -9.98 11.01 -1.10
CA ASN A 75 -10.86 11.66 -0.14
C ASN A 75 -11.33 10.66 0.94
N MET A 76 -11.67 9.42 0.55
CA MET A 76 -12.06 8.35 1.49
C MET A 76 -10.91 7.95 2.43
N HIS A 77 -9.69 7.87 1.90
CA HIS A 77 -8.51 7.66 2.72
C HIS A 77 -8.29 8.83 3.70
N ASP A 78 -8.33 10.08 3.23
CA ASP A 78 -8.08 11.27 4.07
C ASP A 78 -9.11 11.39 5.18
N GLU A 79 -10.39 11.14 4.88
CA GLU A 79 -11.46 11.12 5.87
C GLU A 79 -11.22 10.03 6.93
N ALA A 80 -10.83 8.82 6.52
CA ALA A 80 -10.53 7.73 7.43
C ALA A 80 -9.36 8.07 8.36
N VAL A 81 -8.27 8.65 7.81
CA VAL A 81 -7.11 9.11 8.60
C VAL A 81 -7.51 10.19 9.59
N ARG A 82 -8.28 11.19 9.16
CA ARG A 82 -8.77 12.29 10.01
C ARG A 82 -9.64 11.79 11.17
N LYS A 83 -10.42 10.73 10.95
CA LYS A 83 -11.22 10.05 12.00
C LYS A 83 -10.41 9.09 12.86
N GLY A 84 -9.13 8.89 12.58
CA GLY A 84 -8.28 7.92 13.27
C GLY A 84 -8.56 6.46 12.90
N HIS A 85 -9.27 6.20 11.81
CA HIS A 85 -9.55 4.85 11.33
C HIS A 85 -8.32 4.22 10.65
N PHE A 86 -8.11 2.93 10.92
CA PHE A 86 -7.02 2.16 10.34
C PHE A 86 -7.32 1.58 8.96
N THR A 87 -8.58 1.61 8.55
CA THR A 87 -9.04 1.07 7.27
C THR A 87 -10.21 1.87 6.72
N TYR A 88 -10.41 1.80 5.41
CA TYR A 88 -11.62 2.24 4.71
C TYR A 88 -11.98 1.21 3.62
N ASN A 89 -13.21 1.25 3.11
CA ASN A 89 -13.63 0.41 1.98
C ASN A 89 -13.37 1.17 0.68
N ASP A 90 -12.67 0.56 -0.26
CA ASP A 90 -12.41 1.15 -1.57
C ASP A 90 -13.71 1.25 -2.39
N PRO A 91 -14.12 2.44 -2.85
CA PRO A 91 -15.31 2.60 -3.70
C PRO A 91 -15.21 1.85 -5.04
N VAL A 92 -14.00 1.56 -5.54
CA VAL A 92 -13.81 0.91 -6.84
C VAL A 92 -13.76 -0.61 -6.69
N THR A 93 -12.89 -1.14 -5.82
CA THR A 93 -12.73 -2.59 -5.66
C THR A 93 -13.63 -3.21 -4.60
N ASN A 94 -14.30 -2.39 -3.76
CA ASN A 94 -15.03 -2.81 -2.56
C ASN A 94 -14.17 -3.58 -1.54
N GLU A 95 -12.85 -3.47 -1.62
CA GLU A 95 -11.94 -4.12 -0.68
C GLU A 95 -11.67 -3.22 0.53
N ARG A 96 -11.35 -3.86 1.67
CA ARG A 96 -10.92 -3.15 2.88
C ARG A 96 -9.44 -2.82 2.81
N ILE A 97 -9.12 -1.53 2.67
CA ILE A 97 -7.76 -1.02 2.50
C ILE A 97 -7.23 -0.41 3.79
N LEU A 98 -5.97 -0.70 4.13
CA LEU A 98 -5.27 -0.10 5.28
C LEU A 98 -4.87 1.35 4.99
N THR A 99 -5.01 2.23 5.98
CA THR A 99 -4.59 3.64 5.87
C THR A 99 -3.09 3.81 6.15
N ARG A 100 -2.53 4.97 5.74
CA ARG A 100 -1.15 5.34 6.09
C ARG A 100 -0.92 5.36 7.60
N LEU A 101 -1.91 5.84 8.36
CA LEU A 101 -1.92 5.81 9.83
C LEU A 101 -1.64 4.39 10.38
N ARG A 102 -2.33 3.38 9.86
CA ARG A 102 -2.13 2.00 10.31
C ARG A 102 -0.72 1.50 10.02
N HIS A 103 -0.20 1.78 8.83
CA HIS A 103 1.17 1.39 8.47
C HIS A 103 2.22 2.11 9.33
N TYR A 104 2.05 3.41 9.55
CA TYR A 104 2.94 4.22 10.36
C TYR A 104 2.99 3.74 11.82
N LEU A 105 1.83 3.50 12.42
CA LEU A 105 1.75 2.94 13.78
C LEU A 105 2.37 1.53 13.86
N ARG A 106 2.24 0.73 12.80
CA ARG A 106 2.85 -0.60 12.71
C ARG A 106 4.37 -0.57 12.57
N GLY A 107 4.94 0.49 12.00
CA GLY A 107 6.39 0.67 11.90
C GLY A 107 7.09 -0.15 10.82
N LYS A 108 6.36 -0.84 9.93
CA LYS A 108 6.94 -1.67 8.85
C LYS A 108 5.97 -1.92 7.69
N CYS A 109 6.47 -2.25 6.49
CA CYS A 109 5.68 -2.67 5.32
C CYS A 109 5.03 -4.05 5.48
N CYS A 110 3.81 -4.21 4.95
CA CYS A 110 3.01 -5.43 5.13
C CYS A 110 3.37 -6.58 4.19
N GLY A 111 4.20 -6.35 3.18
CA GLY A 111 4.58 -7.37 2.19
C GLY A 111 3.51 -7.70 1.15
N ASN A 112 2.34 -7.06 1.22
CA ASN A 112 1.23 -7.33 0.30
C ASN A 112 1.07 -6.27 -0.81
N ALA A 113 2.09 -5.42 -1.03
CA ALA A 113 2.04 -4.30 -1.98
C ALA A 113 0.77 -3.44 -1.81
N CYS A 114 0.45 -3.05 -0.57
CA CYS A 114 -0.77 -2.32 -0.24
C CYS A 114 -0.81 -0.91 -0.86
N ARG A 115 -2.02 -0.38 -1.06
CA ARG A 115 -2.26 0.91 -1.73
C ARG A 115 -1.61 2.12 -1.02
N HIS A 116 -1.53 2.09 0.31
CA HIS A 116 -1.08 3.22 1.14
C HIS A 116 0.20 2.91 1.93
N CYS A 117 1.15 2.22 1.30
CA CYS A 117 2.43 1.93 1.94
C CYS A 117 3.28 3.20 2.06
N VAL A 118 3.75 3.50 3.28
CA VAL A 118 4.69 4.60 3.58
C VAL A 118 6.16 4.17 3.57
N TYR A 119 6.42 2.90 3.25
CA TYR A 119 7.75 2.26 3.27
C TYR A 119 8.14 1.74 1.89
N ASP A 120 7.57 2.31 0.83
CA ASP A 120 7.91 2.00 -0.57
C ASP A 120 7.96 0.50 -0.90
N HIS A 121 7.03 -0.25 -0.30
CA HIS A 121 6.91 -1.70 -0.48
C HIS A 121 8.18 -2.52 -0.15
N ASP A 122 9.05 -2.03 0.74
CA ASP A 122 10.34 -2.67 1.09
C ASP A 122 10.28 -4.17 1.42
N ASN A 123 9.20 -4.63 2.08
CA ASN A 123 9.00 -6.02 2.50
C ASN A 123 8.19 -6.87 1.50
N VAL A 124 7.93 -6.38 0.28
CA VAL A 124 7.24 -7.16 -0.76
C VAL A 124 8.25 -8.05 -1.48
N ILE A 125 8.06 -9.36 -1.42
CA ILE A 125 8.95 -10.35 -2.06
C ILE A 125 8.60 -10.53 -3.54
N ASP A 126 7.33 -10.35 -3.88
CA ASP A 126 6.81 -10.53 -5.23
C ASP A 126 7.34 -9.42 -6.17
N GLU A 127 8.37 -9.75 -6.95
CA GLU A 127 9.02 -8.84 -7.90
C GLU A 127 8.05 -8.31 -8.97
N TYR A 128 7.05 -9.10 -9.36
CA TYR A 128 6.05 -8.66 -10.32
C TYR A 128 5.24 -7.52 -9.72
N LYS A 129 4.74 -7.69 -8.49
CA LYS A 129 4.00 -6.63 -7.79
C LYS A 129 4.82 -5.35 -7.64
N LEU A 130 6.11 -5.46 -7.30
CA LEU A 130 7.00 -4.29 -7.20
C LEU A 130 7.16 -3.54 -8.53
N ARG A 131 7.32 -4.28 -9.63
CA ARG A 131 7.56 -3.71 -10.96
C ARG A 131 6.34 -3.00 -11.54
N VAL A 132 5.15 -3.56 -11.31
CA VAL A 132 3.92 -3.02 -11.89
C VAL A 132 3.38 -1.83 -11.11
N ARG A 133 3.53 -1.81 -9.78
CA ARG A 133 2.98 -0.74 -8.94
C ARG A 133 3.53 0.63 -9.35
N ARG A 134 2.64 1.61 -9.48
CA ARG A 134 2.99 3.01 -9.77
C ARG A 134 2.43 3.91 -8.69
N PHE A 135 3.21 4.90 -8.28
CA PHE A 135 2.77 5.91 -7.31
C PHE A 135 2.19 7.11 -8.06
N ASN A 136 0.91 7.42 -7.84
CA ASN A 136 0.18 8.47 -8.56
C ASN A 136 0.21 9.85 -7.87
N SER A 137 1.22 10.12 -7.04
CA SER A 137 1.32 11.24 -6.08
C SER A 137 0.49 11.10 -4.79
N SER A 138 -0.60 10.32 -4.79
CA SER A 138 -1.39 10.07 -3.58
C SER A 138 -1.20 8.67 -3.01
N PHE A 139 -1.20 7.65 -3.85
CA PHE A 139 -1.20 6.25 -3.45
C PHE A 139 -0.67 5.34 -4.58
N TRP A 140 -0.48 4.06 -4.25
CA TRP A 140 0.02 3.05 -5.19
C TRP A 140 -1.12 2.42 -6.01
N THR A 141 -1.08 2.60 -7.33
CA THR A 141 -2.02 2.02 -8.30
C THR A 141 -1.40 0.83 -9.02
N TYR A 142 -2.27 0.03 -9.65
CA TYR A 142 -1.85 -0.88 -10.71
C TYR A 142 -2.01 -0.16 -12.05
N PRO A 143 -1.15 -0.44 -13.04
CA PRO A 143 -1.39 0.02 -14.39
C PRO A 143 -2.74 -0.57 -14.86
N PRO A 144 -3.46 0.14 -15.74
CA PRO A 144 -4.60 -0.46 -16.41
C PRO A 144 -4.14 -1.77 -17.04
N VAL A 145 -4.84 -2.87 -16.74
CA VAL A 145 -4.63 -4.11 -17.49
C VAL A 145 -5.12 -3.82 -18.89
N GLU A 146 -4.22 -3.82 -19.88
CA GLU A 146 -4.62 -3.78 -21.28
C GLU A 146 -5.57 -4.95 -21.50
N LYS A 147 -6.83 -4.66 -21.87
CA LYS A 147 -7.92 -5.64 -21.99
C LYS A 147 -7.71 -6.62 -23.15
N ASP A 148 -6.61 -6.50 -23.87
CA ASP A 148 -6.38 -7.16 -25.15
C ASP A 148 -5.53 -8.41 -25.00
N PHE A 149 -5.17 -8.81 -23.77
CA PHE A 149 -4.64 -10.14 -23.56
C PHE A 149 -5.81 -11.13 -23.56
N GLU A 150 -6.23 -11.53 -24.77
CA GLU A 150 -6.99 -12.75 -24.98
C GLU A 150 -6.20 -13.87 -24.30
N PHE A 151 -6.67 -14.28 -23.12
CA PHE A 151 -6.16 -15.44 -22.44
C PHE A 151 -6.51 -16.63 -23.33
N ASP A 152 -5.54 -17.13 -24.08
CA ASP A 152 -5.71 -18.33 -24.89
C ASP A 152 -5.98 -19.53 -23.96
N ASP A 153 -7.26 -19.80 -23.75
CA ASP A 153 -7.80 -20.93 -23.00
C ASP A 153 -7.35 -22.28 -23.59
N SER A 154 -6.63 -22.31 -24.73
CA SER A 154 -6.14 -23.55 -25.35
C SER A 154 -5.14 -24.32 -24.48
N CYS A 155 -4.58 -23.72 -23.42
CA CYS A 155 -3.55 -24.33 -22.59
C CYS A 155 -3.84 -24.39 -21.07
N TYR A 156 -5.12 -24.43 -20.65
CA TYR A 156 -5.44 -24.77 -19.26
C TYR A 156 -5.18 -26.27 -18.99
N PHE A 157 -4.06 -26.57 -18.34
CA PHE A 157 -3.73 -27.92 -17.86
C PHE A 157 -4.56 -28.24 -16.61
N ASP A 158 -5.68 -28.94 -16.79
CA ASP A 158 -6.64 -29.30 -15.72
C ASP A 158 -6.14 -30.41 -14.76
N GLY A 159 -4.87 -30.78 -14.85
CA GLY A 159 -4.28 -31.84 -14.02
C GLY A 159 -4.79 -33.24 -14.34
N THR A 160 -5.66 -33.42 -15.34
CA THR A 160 -6.04 -34.73 -15.85
C THR A 160 -5.22 -35.04 -17.09
N ASN A 161 -4.36 -36.05 -17.02
CA ASN A 161 -3.69 -36.61 -18.20
C ASN A 161 -4.69 -37.42 -19.04
N ILE A 162 -5.74 -36.79 -19.56
CA ILE A 162 -6.65 -37.38 -20.55
C ILE A 162 -6.90 -36.33 -21.64
N LYS A 163 -6.31 -36.55 -22.82
CA LYS A 163 -6.72 -35.83 -24.05
C LYS A 163 -8.14 -36.24 -24.41
N VAL A 164 -9.14 -35.62 -23.82
CA VAL A 164 -10.51 -35.69 -24.34
C VAL A 164 -10.60 -34.69 -25.48
N LYS A 165 -10.78 -35.18 -26.72
CA LYS A 165 -11.20 -34.32 -27.84
C LYS A 165 -12.57 -33.76 -27.49
N THR A 166 -12.65 -32.55 -26.96
CA THR A 166 -13.91 -31.89 -26.66
C THR A 166 -14.51 -31.33 -27.94
N ASN A 167 -15.33 -32.13 -28.62
CA ASN A 167 -16.30 -31.61 -29.58
C ASN A 167 -17.46 -30.98 -28.79
N ARG A 168 -17.23 -29.85 -28.13
CA ARG A 168 -18.32 -29.13 -27.43
C ARG A 168 -19.03 -28.21 -28.42
N ARG A 169 -20.17 -28.68 -28.93
CA ARG A 169 -21.24 -27.78 -29.38
C ARG A 169 -21.69 -26.96 -28.17
N SER A 170 -21.74 -25.64 -28.34
CA SER A 170 -22.29 -24.70 -27.36
C SER A 170 -23.74 -25.05 -27.02
N PRO A 171 -24.16 -25.03 -25.73
CA PRO A 171 -25.57 -25.09 -25.40
C PRO A 171 -26.18 -23.70 -25.63
N SER A 172 -27.13 -23.58 -26.56
CA SER A 172 -28.00 -22.41 -26.63
C SER A 172 -28.95 -22.43 -25.44
N THR A 173 -28.78 -21.53 -24.49
CA THR A 173 -29.73 -21.33 -23.40
C THR A 173 -30.89 -20.48 -23.90
N THR A 174 -31.91 -21.11 -24.46
CA THR A 174 -33.28 -20.56 -24.49
C THR A 174 -33.95 -20.92 -23.17
N PHE A 175 -34.15 -19.92 -22.31
CA PHE A 175 -34.86 -20.05 -21.04
C PHE A 175 -36.33 -19.70 -21.28
N GLU A 176 -37.19 -20.70 -21.39
CA GLU A 176 -38.64 -20.52 -21.53
C GLU A 176 -39.27 -20.32 -20.14
N PHE A 177 -39.85 -19.14 -19.92
CA PHE A 177 -40.67 -18.85 -18.74
C PHE A 177 -42.08 -19.41 -18.97
N SER A 178 -42.47 -20.44 -18.21
CA SER A 178 -43.88 -20.85 -18.09
C SER A 178 -44.44 -20.36 -16.77
N ALA A 179 -45.47 -19.52 -16.88
CA ALA A 179 -46.25 -18.98 -15.77
C ALA A 179 -47.11 -20.03 -15.09
N ARG A 180 -47.20 -19.96 -13.76
CA ARG A 180 -48.39 -20.30 -12.96
C ARG A 180 -48.47 -19.36 -11.76
#